data_AF-A0A7S2DFH8-F1
#
_entry.id   AF-A0A7S2DFH8-F1
#
_cell.length_a   1.000
_cell.length_b   1.000
_cell.length_c   1.000
_cell.angle_alpha   90.00
_cell.angle_beta   90.00
_cell.angle_gamma   90.00
#
_symmetry.space_group_name_H-M   'P 1'
#
loop_
_entity.id
_entity.type
_entity.pdbx_description
1 polymer ?
#
loop_
_entity_poly.entity_id
_entity_poly.type
_entity_poly.pdbx_seq_one_letter_code
_entity_poly.pdbx_strand_id
1 'polypeptide(L)'
;VKLPRLVEASGLAEINKRFETLEQQLRGHMLQLSQCQGLEANPRVALLVASLGPGNAGRTVLDQTFIRSERMHFFFLGCCTALLLMIITLISLPAQKPETFDPAYFLASFSVFRVVWSVLLIFWCMGAVARVCDEHFINHMFILSVEPQCRATASYLFGRAGLLTSLWILFLGMYVLDYKWMLFPTVVQTRDSDYRSSWHFVLYPLVLLCLMLLMMFYKSKICRWTYKCKLLSCIGRTCLAPFYEVSFADNLVGDVMTSLAKPLEDIPSAICYLASHHPQQPEDVR
;
A
#
# COMPACT_ATOMS: atom_id res chain seq x y z
N VAL A 1 54.87 -21.29 -15.15
CA VAL A 1 55.00 -19.98 -14.48
C VAL A 1 55.40 -20.23 -13.03
N LYS A 2 56.63 -19.90 -12.62
CA LYS A 2 57.11 -20.08 -11.23
C LYS A 2 56.43 -19.02 -10.36
N LEU A 3 55.54 -19.45 -9.46
CA LEU A 3 54.92 -18.55 -8.49
C LEU A 3 55.96 -18.02 -7.49
N PRO A 4 55.80 -16.77 -7.02
CA PRO A 4 56.75 -16.12 -6.12
C PRO A 4 56.81 -16.81 -4.75
N ARG A 5 58.04 -16.97 -4.23
CA ARG A 5 58.40 -17.65 -2.96
C ARG A 5 57.65 -17.18 -1.70
N LEU A 6 56.97 -16.03 -1.76
CA LEU A 6 56.15 -15.51 -0.65
C LEU A 6 54.84 -16.30 -0.44
N VAL A 7 54.32 -16.97 -1.46
CA VAL A 7 53.09 -17.79 -1.34
C VAL A 7 53.36 -19.15 -0.68
N GLU A 8 54.59 -19.66 -0.77
CA GLU A 8 55.01 -20.90 -0.10
C GLU A 8 55.18 -20.71 1.42
N ALA A 9 55.62 -19.52 1.86
CA ALA A 9 55.85 -19.24 3.27
C ALA A 9 54.56 -18.93 4.07
N SER A 10 53.46 -18.57 3.40
CA SER A 10 52.24 -18.09 4.07
C SER A 10 51.24 -19.18 4.42
N GLY A 11 51.54 -20.46 4.19
CA GLY A 11 50.60 -21.57 4.44
C GLY A 11 49.32 -21.53 3.59
N LEU A 12 49.24 -20.65 2.58
CA LEU A 12 48.07 -20.50 1.71
C LEU A 12 47.77 -21.79 0.91
N ALA A 13 48.79 -22.57 0.61
CA ALA A 13 48.62 -23.89 0.00
C ALA A 13 47.83 -24.85 0.91
N GLU A 14 47.98 -24.72 2.23
CA GLU A 14 47.27 -25.51 3.23
C GLU A 14 45.82 -25.02 3.40
N ILE A 15 45.60 -23.70 3.28
CA ILE A 15 44.25 -23.09 3.27
C ILE A 15 43.46 -23.57 2.05
N ASN A 16 44.06 -23.60 0.87
CA ASN A 16 43.41 -24.12 -0.33
C ASN A 16 43.03 -25.60 -0.20
N LYS A 17 43.92 -26.43 0.36
CA LYS A 17 43.57 -27.83 0.68
C LYS A 17 42.42 -27.94 1.67
N ARG A 18 42.39 -27.08 2.70
CA ARG A 18 41.29 -27.06 3.68
C ARG A 18 39.96 -26.68 3.04
N PHE A 19 39.98 -25.71 2.12
CA PHE A 19 38.81 -25.27 1.38
C PHE A 19 38.31 -26.37 0.44
N GLU A 20 39.19 -27.04 -0.30
CA GLU A 20 38.84 -28.18 -1.15
C GLU A 20 38.26 -29.34 -0.33
N THR A 21 38.85 -29.63 0.85
CA THR A 21 38.36 -30.68 1.75
C THR A 21 36.95 -30.35 2.26
N LEU A 22 36.72 -29.08 2.61
CA LEU A 22 35.41 -28.61 3.07
C LEU A 22 34.38 -28.65 1.93
N GLU A 23 34.76 -28.27 0.70
CA GLU A 23 33.88 -28.36 -0.47
C GLU A 23 33.52 -29.83 -0.80
N GLN A 24 34.48 -30.74 -0.68
CA GLN A 24 34.25 -32.18 -0.85
C GLN A 24 33.29 -32.73 0.22
N GLN A 25 33.47 -32.34 1.48
CA GLN A 25 32.55 -32.73 2.56
C GLN A 25 31.15 -32.16 2.34
N LEU A 26 31.05 -30.90 1.88
CA LEU A 26 29.79 -30.24 1.61
C LEU A 26 29.04 -30.90 0.44
N ARG A 27 29.75 -31.28 -0.63
CA ARG A 27 29.17 -32.09 -1.73
C ARG A 27 28.73 -33.46 -1.26
N GLY A 28 29.51 -34.13 -0.42
CA GLY A 28 29.14 -35.41 0.18
C GLY A 28 27.83 -35.32 0.97
N HIS A 29 27.70 -34.30 1.82
CA HIS A 29 26.48 -34.05 2.59
C HIS A 29 25.28 -33.63 1.70
N MET A 30 25.50 -32.83 0.66
CA MET A 30 24.43 -32.48 -0.29
C MET A 30 23.90 -33.69 -1.06
N LEU A 31 24.78 -34.62 -1.45
CA LEU A 31 24.38 -35.86 -2.11
C LEU A 31 23.61 -36.79 -1.16
N GLN A 32 24.04 -36.92 0.09
CA GLN A 32 23.28 -37.63 1.12
C GLN A 32 21.91 -36.99 1.39
N LEU A 33 21.83 -35.65 1.44
CA LEU A 33 20.57 -34.92 1.60
C LEU A 33 19.64 -35.09 0.39
N SER A 34 20.17 -35.21 -0.83
CA SER A 34 19.35 -35.52 -2.01
C SER A 34 18.76 -36.94 -1.96
N GLN A 35 19.44 -37.90 -1.35
CA GLN A 35 18.92 -39.25 -1.15
C GLN A 35 17.85 -39.33 -0.05
N CYS A 36 17.80 -38.35 0.86
CA CYS A 36 16.74 -38.20 1.85
C CYS A 36 15.44 -37.56 1.30
N GLN A 37 15.34 -37.23 0.01
CA GLN A 37 14.10 -36.70 -0.61
C GLN A 37 12.91 -37.68 -0.61
N GLY A 38 13.10 -38.93 -0.15
CA GLY A 38 12.04 -39.92 0.01
C GLY A 38 11.39 -39.99 1.41
N LEU A 39 11.93 -39.32 2.44
CA LEU A 39 11.36 -39.35 3.79
C LEU A 39 10.52 -38.10 4.03
N GLU A 40 9.20 -38.29 4.06
CA GLU A 40 8.14 -37.51 4.73
C GLU A 40 8.55 -36.16 5.33
N ALA A 41 9.07 -35.25 4.51
CA ALA A 41 9.26 -33.88 4.95
C ALA A 41 7.87 -33.33 5.20
N ASN A 42 7.57 -33.04 6.48
CA ASN A 42 6.34 -32.38 6.89
C ASN A 42 6.00 -31.31 5.84
N PRO A 43 4.79 -31.30 5.25
CA PRO A 43 4.48 -30.46 4.10
C PRO A 43 4.79 -28.98 4.33
N ARG A 44 4.84 -28.54 5.59
CA ARG A 44 5.28 -27.20 5.98
C ARG A 44 6.77 -26.95 5.75
N VAL A 45 7.64 -27.92 6.02
CA VAL A 45 9.09 -27.84 5.80
C VAL A 45 9.39 -27.93 4.31
N ALA A 46 8.72 -28.82 3.57
CA ALA A 46 8.83 -28.88 2.12
C ALA A 46 8.39 -27.57 1.45
N LEU A 47 7.31 -26.95 1.93
CA LEU A 47 6.84 -25.65 1.45
C LEU A 47 7.79 -24.50 1.82
N LEU A 48 8.41 -24.55 3.00
CA LEU A 48 9.41 -23.58 3.45
C LEU A 48 10.69 -23.69 2.60
N VAL A 49 11.19 -24.91 2.36
CA VAL A 49 12.36 -25.18 1.53
C VAL A 49 12.09 -24.83 0.05
N ALA A 50 10.91 -25.14 -0.46
CA ALA A 50 10.48 -24.72 -1.80
C ALA A 50 10.35 -23.19 -1.92
N SER A 51 10.13 -22.47 -0.82
CA SER A 51 10.14 -21.00 -0.80
C SER A 51 11.54 -20.39 -0.66
N LEU A 52 12.53 -21.19 -0.27
CA LEU A 52 13.92 -20.75 -0.04
C LEU A 52 14.88 -21.16 -1.17
N GLY A 53 14.47 -22.07 -2.06
CA GLY A 53 15.30 -22.55 -3.16
C GLY A 53 15.36 -21.58 -4.35
N PRO A 54 16.54 -21.21 -4.87
CA PRO A 54 16.70 -20.45 -6.11
C PRO A 54 16.47 -21.37 -7.32
N GLY A 55 15.24 -21.84 -7.50
CA GLY A 55 14.86 -22.82 -8.52
C GLY A 55 14.25 -22.17 -9.76
N ASN A 56 14.98 -22.17 -10.87
CA ASN A 56 14.58 -21.66 -12.19
C ASN A 56 13.24 -22.19 -12.75
N ALA A 57 12.64 -23.24 -12.19
CA ALA A 57 11.34 -23.77 -12.64
C ALA A 57 10.13 -22.91 -12.25
N GLY A 58 10.23 -22.11 -11.18
CA GLY A 58 9.20 -21.13 -10.82
C GLY A 58 9.32 -19.81 -11.60
N ARG A 59 10.46 -19.60 -12.29
CA ARG A 59 10.85 -18.32 -12.88
C ARG A 59 10.01 -17.94 -14.09
N THR A 60 9.58 -18.91 -14.90
CA THR A 60 8.70 -18.65 -16.07
C THR A 60 7.26 -18.30 -15.66
N VAL A 61 6.70 -18.96 -14.66
CA VAL A 61 5.35 -18.63 -14.14
C VAL A 61 5.38 -17.32 -13.34
N LEU A 62 6.42 -17.13 -12.51
CA LEU A 62 6.63 -15.86 -11.81
C LEU A 62 6.85 -14.71 -12.79
N ASP A 63 7.68 -14.87 -13.82
CA ASP A 63 7.86 -13.87 -14.88
C ASP A 63 6.54 -13.54 -15.57
N GLN A 64 5.72 -14.55 -15.90
CA GLN A 64 4.46 -14.28 -16.58
C GLN A 64 3.47 -13.52 -15.67
N THR A 65 3.42 -13.86 -14.37
CA THR A 65 2.63 -13.09 -13.40
C THR A 65 3.19 -11.70 -13.13
N PHE A 66 4.50 -11.55 -13.16
CA PHE A 66 5.21 -10.29 -12.99
C PHE A 66 4.94 -9.36 -14.16
N ILE A 67 5.14 -9.84 -15.40
CA ILE A 67 4.81 -9.10 -16.64
C ILE A 67 3.34 -8.69 -16.67
N ARG A 68 2.41 -9.59 -16.31
CA ARG A 68 0.98 -9.25 -16.23
C ARG A 68 0.73 -8.17 -15.19
N SER A 69 1.39 -8.26 -14.04
CA SER A 69 1.25 -7.28 -12.97
C SER A 69 1.80 -5.92 -13.40
N GLU A 70 2.98 -5.84 -14.00
CA GLU A 70 3.55 -4.61 -14.55
C GLU A 70 2.63 -3.95 -15.57
N ARG A 71 2.08 -4.73 -16.51
CA ARG A 71 1.10 -4.20 -17.49
C ARG A 71 -0.12 -3.58 -16.81
N MET A 72 -0.64 -4.21 -15.76
CA MET A 72 -1.75 -3.65 -14.98
C MET A 72 -1.34 -2.34 -14.30
N HIS A 73 -0.13 -2.24 -13.74
CA HIS A 73 0.37 -0.99 -13.15
C HIS A 73 0.46 0.13 -14.17
N PHE A 74 1.05 -0.13 -15.34
CA PHE A 74 1.11 0.86 -16.42
C PHE A 74 -0.28 1.28 -16.89
N PHE A 75 -1.23 0.35 -16.98
CA PHE A 75 -2.62 0.65 -17.32
C PHE A 75 -3.27 1.56 -16.28
N PHE A 76 -3.17 1.23 -14.98
CA PHE A 76 -3.74 2.07 -13.91
C PHE A 76 -3.05 3.43 -13.83
N LEU A 77 -1.72 3.49 -14.00
CA LEU A 77 -0.99 4.75 -14.05
C LEU A 77 -1.46 5.62 -15.22
N GLY A 78 -1.59 5.04 -16.42
CA GLY A 78 -2.14 5.72 -17.59
C GLY A 78 -3.55 6.24 -17.34
N CYS A 79 -4.43 5.40 -16.78
CA CYS A 79 -5.79 5.80 -16.39
C CYS A 79 -5.79 6.96 -15.38
N CYS A 80 -4.97 6.87 -14.32
CA CYS A 80 -4.81 7.94 -13.34
C CYS A 80 -4.32 9.25 -14.00
N THR A 81 -3.33 9.19 -14.89
CA THR A 81 -2.84 10.39 -15.59
C THR A 81 -3.91 11.01 -16.49
N ALA A 82 -4.66 10.20 -17.25
CA ALA A 82 -5.73 10.68 -18.10
C ALA A 82 -6.88 11.31 -17.29
N LEU A 83 -7.26 10.68 -16.17
CA LEU A 83 -8.28 11.21 -15.27
C LEU A 83 -7.82 12.48 -14.55
N LEU A 84 -6.55 12.58 -14.13
CA LEU A 84 -6.01 13.82 -13.56
C LEU A 84 -6.00 14.96 -14.58
N LEU A 85 -5.58 14.70 -15.82
CA LEU A 85 -5.66 15.68 -16.89
C LEU A 85 -7.10 16.12 -17.14
N MET A 86 -8.05 15.18 -17.12
CA MET A 86 -9.48 15.50 -17.20
C MET A 86 -9.94 16.39 -16.02
N ILE A 87 -9.52 16.11 -14.79
CA ILE A 87 -9.88 16.98 -13.65
C ILE A 87 -9.25 18.37 -13.80
N ILE A 88 -8.00 18.47 -14.22
CA ILE A 88 -7.32 19.75 -14.43
C ILE A 88 -8.04 20.59 -15.48
N THR A 89 -8.44 19.97 -16.60
CA THR A 89 -9.23 20.67 -17.62
C THR A 89 -10.58 21.10 -17.07
N LEU A 90 -11.28 20.21 -16.35
CA LEU A 90 -12.57 20.53 -15.74
C LEU A 90 -12.48 21.66 -14.72
N ILE A 91 -11.43 21.73 -13.90
CA ILE A 91 -11.19 22.85 -12.98
C ILE A 91 -10.95 24.15 -13.75
N SER A 92 -10.21 24.08 -14.87
CA SER A 92 -9.84 25.24 -15.69
C SER A 92 -10.99 25.84 -16.50
N LEU A 93 -12.04 25.07 -16.81
CA LEU A 93 -13.23 25.60 -17.49
C LEU A 93 -13.96 26.63 -16.60
N PRO A 94 -14.72 27.60 -17.14
CA PRO A 94 -15.56 28.46 -16.29
C PRO A 94 -16.78 27.67 -15.77
N ALA A 95 -17.29 28.04 -14.60
CA ALA A 95 -18.56 27.52 -14.09
C ALA A 95 -19.74 28.10 -14.88
N GLN A 96 -20.80 27.30 -15.09
CA GLN A 96 -21.97 27.74 -15.86
C GLN A 96 -22.72 28.91 -15.20
N LYS A 97 -22.66 29.00 -13.87
CA LYS A 97 -23.21 30.10 -13.07
C LYS A 97 -22.16 30.54 -12.04
N PRO A 98 -21.39 31.61 -12.31
CA PRO A 98 -20.30 32.03 -11.43
C PRO A 98 -20.80 32.61 -10.10
N GLU A 99 -21.97 33.24 -10.09
CA GLU A 99 -22.50 33.94 -8.90
C GLU A 99 -22.91 33.02 -7.76
N THR A 100 -23.13 31.73 -8.04
CA THR A 100 -23.55 30.75 -7.03
C THR A 100 -22.38 29.85 -6.59
N PHE A 101 -21.17 30.04 -7.13
CA PHE A 101 -20.02 29.18 -6.81
C PHE A 101 -19.32 29.74 -5.58
N ASP A 102 -19.48 29.07 -4.44
CA ASP A 102 -18.75 29.43 -3.22
C ASP A 102 -17.51 28.53 -3.07
N PRO A 103 -16.30 29.09 -3.20
CA PRO A 103 -15.07 28.32 -3.01
C PRO A 103 -14.94 27.75 -1.60
N ALA A 104 -15.52 28.39 -0.57
CA ALA A 104 -15.42 27.91 0.81
C ALA A 104 -16.14 26.57 0.98
N TYR A 105 -17.39 26.47 0.50
CA TYR A 105 -18.17 25.23 0.55
C TYR A 105 -17.56 24.12 -0.32
N PHE A 106 -17.03 24.47 -1.51
CA PHE A 106 -16.30 23.52 -2.34
C PHE A 106 -15.08 22.93 -1.62
N LEU A 107 -14.31 23.76 -0.93
CA LEU A 107 -13.11 23.33 -0.21
C LEU A 107 -13.42 22.59 1.10
N ALA A 108 -14.59 22.78 1.70
CA ALA A 108 -14.97 22.11 2.94
C ALA A 108 -14.94 20.58 2.82
N SER A 109 -15.37 20.03 1.66
CA SER A 109 -15.32 18.58 1.39
C SER A 109 -13.90 18.02 1.22
N PHE A 110 -12.89 18.87 0.94
CA PHE A 110 -11.54 18.41 0.62
C PHE A 110 -10.83 17.76 1.80
N SER A 111 -11.17 18.11 3.04
CA SER A 111 -10.58 17.47 4.23
C SER A 111 -10.80 15.95 4.20
N VAL A 112 -12.00 15.50 3.87
CA VAL A 112 -12.32 14.08 3.75
C VAL A 112 -11.55 13.42 2.60
N PHE A 113 -11.47 14.08 1.43
CA PHE A 113 -10.68 13.57 0.30
C PHE A 113 -9.18 13.47 0.63
N ARG A 114 -8.62 14.41 1.41
CA ARG A 114 -7.23 14.35 1.89
C ARG A 114 -6.99 13.20 2.85
N VAL A 115 -7.92 12.95 3.77
CA VAL A 115 -7.83 11.78 4.68
C VAL A 115 -7.86 10.48 3.89
N VAL A 116 -8.71 10.37 2.86
CA VAL A 116 -8.70 9.18 1.99
C VAL A 116 -7.37 9.10 1.21
N TRP A 117 -6.89 10.22 0.67
CA TRP A 117 -5.63 10.28 -0.08
C TRP A 117 -4.42 9.86 0.75
N SER A 118 -4.37 10.25 2.03
CA SER A 118 -3.25 9.86 2.90
C SER A 118 -3.18 8.36 3.10
N VAL A 119 -4.32 7.68 3.28
CA VAL A 119 -4.37 6.21 3.34
C VAL A 119 -3.84 5.60 2.04
N LEU A 120 -4.17 6.18 0.88
CA LEU A 120 -3.64 5.73 -0.41
C LEU A 120 -2.12 5.89 -0.52
N LEU A 121 -1.59 7.02 -0.05
CA LEU A 121 -0.14 7.23 0.00
C LEU A 121 0.56 6.18 0.87
N ILE A 122 -0.03 5.79 2.00
CA ILE A 122 0.51 4.69 2.83
C ILE A 122 0.58 3.40 2.02
N PHE A 123 -0.46 3.06 1.25
CA PHE A 123 -0.44 1.88 0.38
C PHE A 123 0.66 1.94 -0.70
N TRP A 124 0.88 3.11 -1.31
CA TRP A 124 1.98 3.32 -2.25
C TRP A 124 3.35 3.18 -1.59
N CYS A 125 3.56 3.79 -0.42
CA CYS A 125 4.79 3.69 0.35
C CYS A 125 5.06 2.25 0.80
N MET A 126 4.06 1.53 1.29
CA MET A 126 4.19 0.11 1.63
C MET A 126 4.59 -0.74 0.41
N GLY A 127 3.99 -0.47 -0.76
CA GLY A 127 4.37 -1.11 -2.02
C GLY A 127 5.83 -0.82 -2.40
N ALA A 128 6.27 0.43 -2.28
CA ALA A 128 7.63 0.85 -2.59
C ALA A 128 8.66 0.22 -1.65
N VAL A 129 8.41 0.23 -0.34
CA VAL A 129 9.27 -0.42 0.65
C VAL A 129 9.37 -1.92 0.38
N ALA A 130 8.23 -2.60 0.17
CA ALA A 130 8.23 -4.02 -0.17
C ALA A 130 9.06 -4.31 -1.42
N ARG A 131 8.95 -3.45 -2.45
CA ARG A 131 9.72 -3.59 -3.70
C ARG A 131 11.22 -3.43 -3.49
N VAL A 132 11.66 -2.42 -2.75
CA VAL A 132 13.08 -2.18 -2.45
C VAL A 132 13.65 -3.35 -1.64
N CYS A 133 12.90 -3.86 -0.66
CA CYS A 133 13.32 -5.03 0.11
C CYS A 133 13.44 -6.29 -0.75
N ASP A 134 12.47 -6.52 -1.66
CA ASP A 134 12.51 -7.63 -2.61
C ASP A 134 13.73 -7.55 -3.54
N GLU A 135 14.09 -6.36 -4.02
CA GLU A 135 15.27 -6.14 -4.89
C GLU A 135 16.60 -6.37 -4.17
N HIS A 136 16.68 -6.04 -2.87
CA HIS A 136 17.89 -6.25 -2.06
C HIS A 136 17.92 -7.61 -1.34
N PHE A 137 16.99 -8.51 -1.65
CA PHE A 137 16.83 -9.80 -0.96
C PHE A 137 16.71 -9.69 0.56
N ILE A 138 16.23 -8.55 1.05
CA ILE A 138 16.01 -8.30 2.47
C ILE A 138 14.66 -8.93 2.83
N ASN A 139 14.68 -9.86 3.78
CA ASN A 139 13.47 -10.50 4.27
C ASN A 139 12.65 -9.50 5.12
N HIS A 140 11.86 -8.66 4.45
CA HIS A 140 11.02 -7.63 5.06
C HIS A 140 9.98 -8.24 6.03
N MET A 141 9.55 -9.50 5.82
CA MET A 141 8.69 -10.20 6.77
C MET A 141 9.39 -10.45 8.10
N PHE A 142 10.67 -10.79 8.08
CA PHE A 142 11.46 -10.96 9.30
C PHE A 142 11.62 -9.62 10.03
N ILE A 143 11.96 -8.56 9.31
CA ILE A 143 12.12 -7.21 9.86
C ILE A 143 10.83 -6.71 10.51
N LEU A 144 9.70 -6.90 9.84
CA LEU A 144 8.39 -6.48 10.34
C LEU A 144 7.78 -7.46 11.35
N SER A 145 8.48 -8.57 11.67
CA SER A 145 7.96 -9.67 12.50
C SER A 145 6.59 -10.18 12.01
N VAL A 146 6.34 -10.07 10.70
CA VAL A 146 5.10 -10.50 10.06
C VAL A 146 5.19 -12.00 9.82
N GLU A 147 4.14 -12.70 10.19
CA GLU A 147 4.05 -14.15 10.10
C GLU A 147 4.32 -14.64 8.65
N PRO A 148 5.30 -15.55 8.43
CA PRO A 148 5.90 -15.89 7.12
C PRO A 148 4.91 -16.45 6.07
N GLN A 149 3.66 -16.67 6.48
CA GLN A 149 2.57 -17.15 5.61
C GLN A 149 1.91 -16.02 4.79
N CYS A 150 2.13 -14.75 5.16
CA CYS A 150 1.58 -13.61 4.42
C CYS A 150 2.43 -13.31 3.16
N ARG A 151 2.04 -13.87 2.01
CA ARG A 151 2.67 -13.55 0.70
C ARG A 151 2.15 -12.23 0.13
N ALA A 152 2.29 -11.13 0.87
CA ALA A 152 1.96 -9.80 0.38
C ALA A 152 3.07 -9.29 -0.56
N THR A 153 3.05 -9.70 -1.82
CA THR A 153 4.02 -9.24 -2.83
C THR A 153 3.84 -7.74 -3.11
N ALA A 154 4.93 -7.02 -3.40
CA ALA A 154 4.89 -5.61 -3.79
C ALA A 154 3.86 -5.31 -4.91
N SER A 155 3.80 -6.19 -5.91
CA SER A 155 2.81 -6.18 -7.00
C SER A 155 1.35 -6.15 -6.54
N TYR A 156 1.03 -6.87 -5.45
CA TYR A 156 -0.33 -6.87 -4.89
C TYR A 156 -0.67 -5.52 -4.24
N LEU A 157 0.28 -4.93 -3.52
CA LEU A 157 0.12 -3.63 -2.86
C LEU A 157 -0.03 -2.52 -3.88
N PHE A 158 0.84 -2.47 -4.89
CA PHE A 158 0.76 -1.48 -5.96
C PHE A 158 -0.50 -1.63 -6.81
N GLY A 159 -0.94 -2.85 -7.11
CA GLY A 159 -2.19 -3.07 -7.85
C GLY A 159 -3.41 -2.58 -7.08
N ARG A 160 -3.44 -2.79 -5.75
CA ARG A 160 -4.49 -2.25 -4.87
C ARG A 160 -4.41 -0.72 -4.76
N ALA A 161 -3.22 -0.18 -4.59
CA ALA A 161 -2.99 1.26 -4.51
C ALA A 161 -3.44 1.96 -5.81
N GLY A 162 -3.07 1.42 -6.98
CA GLY A 162 -3.48 1.95 -8.29
C GLY A 162 -4.99 1.91 -8.52
N LEU A 163 -5.66 0.81 -8.16
CA LEU A 163 -7.12 0.69 -8.26
C LEU A 163 -7.82 1.72 -7.36
N LEU A 164 -7.41 1.81 -6.09
CA LEU A 164 -8.01 2.76 -5.15
C LEU A 164 -7.71 4.22 -5.52
N THR A 165 -6.52 4.50 -6.06
CA THR A 165 -6.15 5.82 -6.61
C THR A 165 -7.04 6.18 -7.79
N SER A 166 -7.28 5.25 -8.71
CA SER A 166 -8.17 5.46 -9.86
C SER A 166 -9.60 5.78 -9.40
N LEU A 167 -10.11 5.05 -8.40
CA LEU A 167 -11.41 5.30 -7.79
C LEU A 167 -11.45 6.67 -7.11
N TRP A 168 -10.43 7.04 -6.35
CA TRP A 168 -10.35 8.35 -5.69
C TRP A 168 -10.40 9.49 -6.70
N ILE A 169 -9.61 9.41 -7.79
CA ILE A 169 -9.61 10.42 -8.85
C ILE A 169 -11.00 10.46 -9.51
N LEU A 170 -11.60 9.31 -9.80
CA LEU A 170 -12.94 9.25 -10.41
C LEU A 170 -14.02 9.90 -9.53
N PHE A 171 -14.04 9.61 -8.21
CA PHE A 171 -14.98 10.23 -7.28
C PHE A 171 -14.73 11.73 -7.10
N LEU A 172 -13.47 12.16 -7.04
CA LEU A 172 -13.12 13.58 -7.02
C LEU A 172 -13.57 14.28 -8.31
N GLY A 173 -13.35 13.67 -9.47
CA GLY A 173 -13.78 14.20 -10.76
C GLY A 173 -15.30 14.31 -10.85
N MET A 174 -16.04 13.30 -10.42
CA MET A 174 -17.51 13.35 -10.33
C MET A 174 -17.97 14.45 -9.37
N TYR A 175 -17.32 14.62 -8.21
CA TYR A 175 -17.61 15.70 -7.27
C TYR A 175 -17.39 17.08 -7.89
N VAL A 176 -16.25 17.30 -8.57
CA VAL A 176 -15.94 18.56 -9.26
C VAL A 176 -16.94 18.85 -10.38
N LEU A 177 -17.29 17.82 -11.17
CA LEU A 177 -18.28 17.92 -12.24
C LEU A 177 -19.65 18.32 -11.70
N ASP A 178 -20.13 17.60 -10.69
CA ASP A 178 -21.45 17.81 -10.12
C ASP A 178 -21.53 19.18 -9.42
N TYR A 179 -20.50 19.56 -8.67
CA TYR A 179 -20.48 20.86 -8.00
C TYR A 179 -20.52 22.02 -9.01
N LYS A 180 -19.79 21.90 -10.12
CA LYS A 180 -19.63 22.97 -11.12
C LYS A 180 -20.79 23.08 -12.12
N TRP A 181 -21.31 21.96 -12.59
CA TRP A 181 -22.35 21.90 -13.62
C TRP A 181 -23.71 21.41 -13.12
N MET A 182 -23.85 21.03 -11.85
CA MET A 182 -25.11 20.53 -11.28
C MET A 182 -25.72 19.40 -12.12
N LEU A 183 -24.90 18.41 -12.45
CA LEU A 183 -25.27 17.33 -13.37
C LEU A 183 -26.39 16.45 -12.80
N PHE A 184 -26.40 16.25 -11.47
CA PHE A 184 -27.40 15.41 -10.81
C PHE A 184 -28.53 16.24 -10.20
N PRO A 185 -29.80 15.85 -10.42
CA PRO A 185 -30.94 16.53 -9.79
C PRO A 185 -30.90 16.31 -8.28
N THR A 186 -31.04 17.40 -7.52
CA THR A 186 -31.09 17.38 -6.06
C THR A 186 -32.30 16.58 -5.58
N VAL A 187 -32.05 15.50 -4.84
CA VAL A 187 -33.07 14.53 -4.37
C VAL A 187 -34.03 15.12 -3.34
N VAL A 188 -33.63 16.16 -2.62
CA VAL A 188 -34.47 16.84 -1.61
C VAL A 188 -34.50 18.32 -1.93
N GLN A 189 -35.62 18.78 -2.48
CA GLN A 189 -35.85 20.17 -2.80
C GLN A 189 -36.56 20.84 -1.61
N THR A 190 -35.79 21.23 -0.59
CA THR A 190 -36.32 22.08 0.48
C THR A 190 -36.55 23.49 -0.06
N ARG A 191 -37.77 23.99 0.16
CA ARG A 191 -38.40 25.11 -0.56
C ARG A 191 -37.69 26.47 -0.42
N ASP A 192 -36.76 26.61 0.53
CA ASP A 192 -36.09 27.89 0.87
C ASP A 192 -34.57 27.77 1.16
N SER A 193 -33.93 26.63 0.92
CA SER A 193 -32.50 26.41 1.23
C SER A 193 -31.64 26.42 -0.02
N ASP A 194 -30.51 27.14 0.01
CA ASP A 194 -29.48 27.18 -1.04
C ASP A 194 -29.25 25.81 -1.68
N TYR A 195 -29.56 25.70 -2.97
CA TYR A 195 -29.57 24.44 -3.73
C TYR A 195 -28.22 23.70 -3.69
N ARG A 196 -27.13 24.45 -3.46
CA ARG A 196 -25.76 23.94 -3.38
C ARG A 196 -25.34 23.41 -2.00
N SER A 197 -26.15 23.59 -0.96
CA SER A 197 -25.89 23.03 0.37
C SER A 197 -26.52 21.62 0.56
N SER A 198 -26.84 20.96 -0.55
CA SER A 198 -27.50 19.67 -0.54
C SER A 198 -26.59 18.56 0.00
N TRP A 199 -27.17 17.66 0.79
CA TRP A 199 -26.53 16.45 1.34
C TRP A 199 -25.80 15.59 0.30
N HIS A 200 -26.17 15.73 -0.97
CA HIS A 200 -25.56 15.07 -2.11
C HIS A 200 -24.04 15.25 -2.20
N PHE A 201 -23.51 16.42 -1.83
CA PHE A 201 -22.07 16.70 -1.91
C PHE A 201 -21.25 15.93 -0.86
N VAL A 202 -21.84 15.64 0.29
CA VAL A 202 -21.25 14.81 1.35
C VAL A 202 -21.22 13.33 0.96
N LEU A 203 -22.16 12.91 0.11
CA LEU A 203 -22.29 11.52 -0.31
C LEU A 203 -21.06 11.01 -1.06
N TYR A 204 -20.43 11.84 -1.92
CA TYR A 204 -19.25 11.44 -2.70
C TYR A 204 -18.07 10.99 -1.82
N PRO A 205 -17.51 11.84 -0.93
CA PRO A 205 -16.41 11.43 -0.08
C PRO A 205 -16.82 10.34 0.92
N LEU A 206 -18.07 10.30 1.38
CA LEU A 206 -18.56 9.24 2.27
C LEU A 206 -18.60 7.88 1.57
N VAL A 207 -19.14 7.81 0.36
CA VAL A 207 -19.17 6.58 -0.45
C VAL A 207 -17.75 6.13 -0.75
N LEU A 208 -16.85 7.06 -1.09
CA LEU A 208 -15.44 6.75 -1.33
C LEU A 208 -14.76 6.18 -0.07
N LEU A 209 -14.99 6.78 1.10
CA LEU A 209 -14.49 6.28 2.38
C LEU A 209 -15.01 4.87 2.67
N CYS A 210 -16.32 4.65 2.52
CA CYS A 210 -16.95 3.35 2.69
C CYS A 210 -16.40 2.29 1.72
N LEU A 211 -16.20 2.64 0.45
CA LEU A 211 -15.60 1.75 -0.55
C LEU A 211 -14.15 1.42 -0.22
N MET A 212 -13.37 2.40 0.27
CA MET A 212 -11.99 2.18 0.70
C MET A 212 -11.95 1.22 1.90
N LEU A 213 -12.75 1.47 2.93
CA LEU A 213 -12.86 0.58 4.10
C LEU A 213 -13.31 -0.81 3.67
N LEU A 214 -14.33 -0.92 2.80
CA LEU A 214 -14.81 -2.20 2.29
C LEU A 214 -13.71 -2.94 1.53
N MET A 215 -12.95 -2.27 0.65
CA MET A 215 -11.80 -2.87 -0.04
C MET A 215 -10.69 -3.30 0.94
N MET A 216 -10.43 -2.50 1.98
CA MET A 216 -9.44 -2.83 3.01
C MET A 216 -9.88 -4.02 3.86
N PHE A 217 -11.17 -4.15 4.20
CA PHE A 217 -11.70 -5.24 5.01
C PHE A 217 -12.10 -6.47 4.21
N TYR A 218 -12.30 -6.34 2.89
CA TYR A 218 -12.67 -7.44 2.02
C TYR A 218 -11.73 -8.65 2.19
N LYS A 219 -12.33 -9.83 2.36
CA LYS A 219 -11.61 -11.08 2.60
C LYS A 219 -10.89 -11.50 1.32
N SER A 220 -9.64 -11.07 1.17
CA SER A 220 -8.77 -11.56 0.10
C SER A 220 -8.25 -12.95 0.49
N LYS A 221 -8.23 -13.89 -0.46
CA LYS A 221 -7.61 -15.21 -0.26
C LYS A 221 -6.11 -15.10 0.06
N ILE A 222 -5.48 -14.00 -0.33
CA ILE A 222 -4.04 -13.72 -0.16
C ILE A 222 -3.75 -13.15 1.24
N CYS A 223 -4.61 -12.28 1.76
CA CYS A 223 -4.42 -11.63 3.05
C CYS A 223 -5.56 -12.01 4.00
N ARG A 224 -5.29 -13.01 4.86
CA ARG A 224 -6.23 -13.47 5.90
C ARG A 224 -6.51 -12.35 6.90
N TRP A 225 -7.73 -12.33 7.43
CA TRP A 225 -8.18 -11.36 8.44
C TRP A 225 -7.26 -11.29 9.65
N THR A 226 -6.69 -12.43 10.08
CA THR A 226 -5.72 -12.51 11.17
C THR A 226 -4.54 -11.55 10.99
N TYR A 227 -4.06 -11.36 9.75
CA TYR A 227 -2.95 -10.43 9.49
C TYR A 227 -3.38 -8.98 9.62
N LYS A 228 -4.60 -8.65 9.20
CA LYS A 228 -5.16 -7.30 9.37
C LYS A 228 -5.31 -6.95 10.85
N CYS A 229 -5.78 -7.90 11.66
CA CYS A 229 -5.84 -7.74 13.11
C CYS A 229 -4.46 -7.60 13.75
N LYS A 230 -3.46 -8.38 13.31
CA LYS A 230 -2.08 -8.23 13.81
C LYS A 230 -1.49 -6.87 13.45
N LEU A 231 -1.72 -6.38 12.22
CA LEU A 231 -1.28 -5.05 11.80
C LEU A 231 -1.94 -3.94 12.63
N LEU A 232 -3.26 -4.04 12.85
CA LEU A 232 -3.99 -3.13 13.74
C LEU A 232 -3.48 -3.20 15.18
N SER A 233 -3.15 -4.40 15.67
CA SER A 233 -2.54 -4.59 16.98
C SER A 233 -1.15 -3.96 17.07
N CYS A 234 -0.34 -4.01 16.00
CA CYS A 234 0.95 -3.32 15.94
C CYS A 234 0.77 -1.80 16.01
N ILE A 235 -0.15 -1.23 15.22
CA ILE A 235 -0.46 0.21 15.28
C ILE A 235 -0.91 0.60 16.70
N GLY A 236 -1.81 -0.18 17.30
CA GLY A 236 -2.27 0.06 18.67
C GLY A 236 -1.13 -0.03 19.69
N ARG A 237 -0.22 -1.00 19.53
CA ARG A 237 0.97 -1.14 20.37
C ARG A 237 1.93 0.03 20.19
N THR A 238 2.14 0.52 18.97
CA THR A 238 2.96 1.70 18.68
C THR A 238 2.38 2.96 19.34
N CYS A 239 1.05 3.14 19.34
CA CYS A 239 0.40 4.23 20.08
C CYS A 239 0.60 4.12 21.61
N LEU A 240 0.74 2.89 22.12
CA LEU A 240 1.01 2.59 23.53
C LEU A 240 2.51 2.36 23.81
N ALA A 241 3.40 2.73 22.88
CA ALA A 241 4.85 2.61 23.03
C ALA A 241 5.42 3.12 24.37
N PRO A 242 4.92 4.20 25.01
CA PRO A 242 5.46 4.61 26.31
C PRO A 242 5.26 3.58 27.45
N PHE A 243 4.40 2.57 27.27
CA PHE A 243 4.07 1.58 28.30
C PHE A 243 4.68 0.19 28.06
N TYR A 244 5.38 -0.03 26.94
CA TYR A 244 5.89 -1.34 26.55
C TYR A 244 7.31 -1.27 25.99
N GLU A 245 8.01 -2.40 25.99
CA GLU A 245 9.32 -2.52 25.33
C GLU A 245 9.16 -2.34 23.81
N VAL A 246 9.83 -1.33 23.26
CA VAL A 246 9.70 -0.92 21.86
C VAL A 246 10.46 -1.90 20.97
N SER A 247 9.75 -2.57 20.05
CA SER A 247 10.38 -3.40 19.03
C SER A 247 10.86 -2.55 17.85
N PHE A 248 11.75 -3.10 17.02
CA PHE A 248 12.15 -2.45 15.76
C PHE A 248 10.95 -2.13 14.86
N ALA A 249 9.97 -3.03 14.81
CA ALA A 249 8.74 -2.84 14.04
C ALA A 249 7.91 -1.66 14.57
N ASP A 250 7.82 -1.49 15.89
CA ASP A 250 7.13 -0.35 16.51
C ASP A 250 7.83 0.97 16.16
N ASN A 251 9.16 0.99 16.12
CA ASN A 251 9.92 2.18 15.73
C ASN A 251 9.69 2.56 14.25
N LEU A 252 9.68 1.57 13.35
CA LEU A 252 9.39 1.79 11.94
C LEU A 252 7.94 2.28 11.71
N VAL A 253 6.96 1.67 12.38
CA VAL A 253 5.57 2.12 12.31
C VAL A 253 5.44 3.53 12.89
N GLY A 254 6.15 3.84 13.98
CA GLY A 254 6.23 5.18 14.56
C GLY A 254 6.74 6.21 13.56
N ASP A 255 7.84 5.93 12.87
CA ASP A 255 8.39 6.81 11.83
C ASP A 255 7.41 7.07 10.69
N VAL A 256 6.73 6.02 10.22
CA VAL A 256 5.65 6.16 9.23
C VAL A 256 4.49 7.00 9.79
N MET A 257 4.07 6.80 11.04
CA MET A 257 3.01 7.59 11.66
C MET A 257 3.40 9.07 11.83
N THR A 258 4.64 9.37 12.17
CA THR A 258 5.12 10.76 12.25
C THR A 258 5.17 11.42 10.87
N SER A 259 5.50 10.68 9.82
CA SER A 259 5.39 11.15 8.43
C SER A 259 3.93 11.42 8.01
N LEU A 260 2.96 10.82 8.69
CA LEU A 260 1.52 10.99 8.49
C LEU A 260 0.89 12.01 9.45
N ALA A 261 1.67 12.74 10.25
CA ALA A 261 1.13 13.68 11.23
C ALA A 261 0.20 14.73 10.59
N LYS A 262 0.57 15.26 9.41
CA LYS A 262 -0.26 16.23 8.67
C LYS A 262 -1.63 15.65 8.27
N PRO A 263 -1.72 14.47 7.63
CA PRO A 263 -3.00 13.82 7.42
C PRO A 263 -3.82 13.50 8.67
N LEU A 264 -3.16 13.18 9.78
CA LEU A 264 -3.85 12.91 11.05
C LEU A 264 -4.48 14.18 11.61
N GLU A 265 -3.88 15.35 11.39
CA GLU A 265 -4.43 16.66 11.74
C GLU A 265 -5.70 17.01 10.92
N ASP A 266 -5.84 16.47 9.71
CA ASP A 266 -7.04 16.64 8.88
C ASP A 266 -8.23 15.78 9.37
N ILE A 267 -8.01 14.76 10.22
CA ILE A 267 -9.07 13.83 10.67
C ILE A 267 -10.15 14.54 11.50
N PRO A 268 -9.84 15.36 12.53
CA PRO A 268 -10.86 16.11 13.27
C PRO A 268 -11.70 16.99 12.36
N SER A 269 -11.09 17.68 11.39
CA SER A 269 -11.80 18.51 10.40
C SER A 269 -12.75 17.67 9.54
N ALA A 270 -12.29 16.51 9.06
CA ALA A 270 -13.12 15.58 8.29
C ALA A 270 -14.29 15.03 9.13
N ILE A 271 -14.07 14.70 10.40
CA ILE A 271 -15.12 14.22 11.32
C ILE A 271 -16.14 15.34 11.58
N CYS A 272 -15.69 16.56 11.88
CA CYS A 272 -16.57 17.72 12.05
C CYS A 272 -17.42 17.98 10.81
N TYR A 273 -16.84 17.89 9.61
CA TYR A 273 -17.56 18.04 8.35
C TYR A 273 -18.63 16.95 8.13
N LEU A 274 -18.32 15.70 8.49
CA LEU A 274 -19.26 14.59 8.36
C LEU A 274 -20.35 14.59 9.45
N ALA A 275 -20.04 15.12 10.63
CA ALA A 275 -20.95 15.16 11.79
C ALA A 275 -21.80 16.44 11.84
N SER A 276 -21.41 17.52 11.17
CA SER A 276 -22.17 18.76 11.13
C SER A 276 -23.53 18.56 10.47
N HIS A 277 -24.55 19.29 10.94
CA HIS A 277 -25.86 19.33 10.29
C HIS A 277 -25.73 19.97 8.90
N HIS A 278 -26.30 19.31 7.90
CA HIS A 278 -26.37 19.77 6.51
C HIS A 278 -27.84 20.02 6.16
N PRO A 279 -28.21 21.12 5.47
CA PRO A 279 -27.37 22.09 4.75
C PRO A 279 -26.58 23.05 5.65
N GLN A 280 -25.28 23.20 5.42
CA GLN A 280 -24.45 24.26 6.04
C GLN A 280 -24.79 25.61 5.42
N GLN A 281 -25.04 26.62 6.26
CA GLN A 281 -25.17 27.99 5.79
C GLN A 281 -23.76 28.61 5.60
N PRO A 282 -23.61 29.67 4.78
CA PRO A 282 -22.32 30.34 4.59
C PRO A 282 -21.68 30.84 5.90
N GLU A 283 -22.50 31.06 6.93
CA GLU A 283 -22.10 31.48 8.27
C GLU A 283 -21.39 30.36 9.06
N ASP A 284 -21.71 29.09 8.77
CA ASP A 284 -21.18 27.92 9.47
C ASP A 284 -19.79 27.47 8.98
N VAL A 285 -19.35 27.99 7.82
CA VAL A 285 -18.14 27.53 7.10
C VAL A 285 -16.95 28.50 7.29
N ARG A 286 -17.13 29.60 8.05
CA ARG A 286 -16.07 30.59 8.33
C ARG A 286 -15.09 30.17 9.42
#